data_AF-A0A1Z9LTQ0-F1
#
_entry.id   AF-A0A1Z9LTQ0-F1
#
_cell.length_a   1.000
_cell.length_b   1.000
_cell.length_c   1.000
_cell.angle_alpha   90.00
_cell.angle_beta   90.00
_cell.angle_gamma   90.00
#
_symmetry.space_group_name_H-M   'P 1'
#
loop_
_entity.id
_entity.type
_entity.pdbx_description
1 polymer ?
#
loop_
_entity_poly.entity_id
_entity_poly.type
_entity_poly.pdbx_seq_one_letter_code
_entity_poly.pdbx_strand_id
1 'polypeptide(L)'
;MSNIIETKFGTLVNTSKVAAGSASSIKKSGAFYNFSIRLAHDDIREYSFTNLARAEYMRRIMIDHLEQKIKKESKISENKVN
;
A
#
# COMPACT_ATOMS: atom_id res chain seq x y z
N MET A 1 -16.97 5.96 2.16
CA MET A 1 -17.19 4.83 3.09
C MET A 1 -15.95 3.95 3.05
N SER A 2 -15.23 3.82 4.17
CA SER A 2 -14.03 2.97 4.27
C SER A 2 -14.42 1.55 4.67
N ASN A 3 -14.09 0.57 3.82
CA ASN A 3 -14.39 -0.85 4.06
C ASN A 3 -13.40 -1.43 5.08
N ILE A 4 -13.89 -1.63 6.30
CA ILE A 4 -13.17 -2.25 7.41
C ILE A 4 -13.33 -3.77 7.26
N ILE A 5 -12.25 -4.52 7.40
CA ILE A 5 -12.22 -5.99 7.28
C ILE A 5 -11.67 -6.57 8.58
N GLU A 6 -12.30 -7.60 9.14
CA GLU A 6 -11.78 -8.30 10.32
C GLU A 6 -10.60 -9.19 9.95
N THR A 7 -9.54 -9.13 10.74
CA THR A 7 -8.37 -10.01 10.62
C THR A 7 -8.43 -11.13 11.66
N LYS A 8 -7.63 -12.20 11.48
CA LYS A 8 -7.63 -13.44 12.30
C LYS A 8 -7.44 -13.26 13.81
N PHE A 9 -7.11 -12.04 14.27
CA PHE A 9 -6.99 -11.67 15.68
C PHE A 9 -8.16 -10.80 16.18
N GLY A 10 -9.29 -10.75 15.47
CA GLY A 10 -10.45 -9.93 15.83
C GLY A 10 -10.23 -8.42 15.68
N THR A 11 -9.17 -8.00 14.98
CA THR A 11 -8.87 -6.58 14.75
C THR A 11 -9.51 -6.12 13.45
N LEU A 12 -10.38 -5.11 13.56
CA LEU A 12 -11.00 -4.39 12.46
C LEU A 12 -9.95 -3.55 11.72
N VAL A 13 -9.54 -3.99 10.53
CA VAL A 13 -8.49 -3.36 9.73
C VAL A 13 -9.08 -2.55 8.58
N ASN A 14 -8.74 -1.27 8.52
CA ASN A 14 -9.04 -0.43 7.38
C ASN A 14 -7.97 -0.61 6.30
N THR A 15 -8.29 -1.37 5.26
CA THR A 15 -7.37 -1.73 4.17
C THR A 15 -6.73 -0.52 3.47
N SER A 16 -7.48 0.57 3.30
CA SER A 16 -6.98 1.80 2.69
C SER A 16 -5.94 2.48 3.58
N LYS A 17 -6.16 2.53 4.90
CA LYS A 17 -5.18 3.07 5.86
C LYS A 17 -3.91 2.23 5.91
N VAL A 18 -4.03 0.90 5.83
CA VAL A 18 -2.87 -0.01 5.81
C VAL A 18 -2.06 0.17 4.53
N ALA A 19 -2.72 0.21 3.36
CA ALA A 19 -2.04 0.43 2.10
C ALA A 19 -1.34 1.80 2.05
N ALA A 20 -2.01 2.86 2.50
CA ALA A 20 -1.43 4.19 2.56
C ALA A 20 -0.24 4.28 3.53
N GLY A 21 -0.33 3.63 4.70
CA GLY A 21 0.75 3.58 5.68
C GLY A 21 1.96 2.75 5.24
N SER A 22 1.80 1.91 4.23
CA SER A 22 2.88 1.11 3.64
C SER A 22 3.72 1.89 2.62
N ALA A 23 3.27 3.08 2.20
CA ALA A 23 3.98 3.93 1.25
C ALA A 23 4.55 5.19 1.91
N SER A 24 5.84 5.46 1.75
CA SER A 24 6.46 6.69 2.25
C SER A 24 5.89 7.93 1.56
N SER A 25 6.07 9.11 2.13
CA SER A 25 5.90 10.36 1.41
C SER A 25 6.93 10.49 0.28
N ILE A 26 6.60 11.29 -0.74
CA ILE A 26 7.52 11.62 -1.83
C ILE A 26 8.52 12.65 -1.29
N LYS A 27 9.81 12.38 -1.48
CA LYS A 27 10.91 13.26 -1.09
C LYS A 27 11.71 13.66 -2.33
N LYS A 28 11.99 14.95 -2.47
CA LYS A 28 12.88 15.45 -3.52
C LYS A 28 14.35 15.20 -3.11
N SER A 29 15.12 14.56 -3.99
CA SER A 29 16.53 14.28 -3.81
C SER A 29 17.26 14.56 -5.12
N GLY A 30 17.99 15.68 -5.19
CA GLY A 30 18.63 16.15 -6.42
C GLY A 30 17.62 16.36 -7.54
N ALA A 31 17.87 15.71 -8.69
CA ALA A 31 17.00 15.75 -9.87
C ALA A 31 15.78 14.81 -9.80
N PHE A 32 15.61 14.07 -8.70
CA PHE A 32 14.60 13.02 -8.57
C PHE A 32 13.61 13.28 -7.43
N TYR A 33 12.44 12.68 -7.57
CA TYR A 33 11.37 12.56 -6.60
C TYR A 33 11.24 11.08 -6.24
N ASN A 34 11.57 10.75 -5.00
CA ASN A 34 11.70 9.38 -4.52
C ASN A 34 10.61 9.04 -3.51
N PHE A 35 10.11 7.81 -3.55
CA PHE A 35 9.31 7.24 -2.48
C PHE A 35 9.53 5.73 -2.41
N SER A 36 9.15 5.11 -1.31
CA SER A 36 9.21 3.67 -1.13
C SER A 36 7.84 3.07 -0.83
N ILE A 37 7.65 1.81 -1.20
CA ILE A 37 6.49 1.00 -0.79
C ILE A 37 6.99 -0.27 -0.12
N ARG A 38 6.47 -0.54 1.07
CA ARG A 38 6.67 -1.80 1.79
C ARG A 38 5.59 -2.80 1.38
N LEU A 39 5.98 -3.87 0.69
CA LEU A 39 5.09 -4.94 0.25
C LEU A 39 5.01 -6.08 1.26
N ALA A 40 6.10 -6.32 1.98
CA ALA A 40 6.23 -7.30 3.06
C ALA A 40 7.25 -6.79 4.10
N HIS A 41 7.49 -7.56 5.16
CA HIS A 41 8.45 -7.17 6.21
C HIS A 41 9.88 -6.97 5.65
N ASP A 42 10.26 -7.77 4.66
CA ASP A 42 11.58 -7.83 4.02
C ASP A 42 11.59 -7.32 2.56
N ASP A 43 10.43 -6.99 1.98
CA ASP A 43 10.31 -6.42 0.62
C ASP A 43 9.93 -4.93 0.70
N ILE A 44 10.94 -4.07 0.57
CA ILE A 44 10.78 -2.62 0.38
C ILE A 44 11.27 -2.26 -1.01
N ARG A 45 10.40 -1.62 -1.79
CA ARG A 45 10.73 -1.14 -3.14
C ARG A 45 10.84 0.36 -3.16
N GLU A 46 11.92 0.85 -3.72
CA GLU A 46 12.17 2.27 -3.93
C GLU A 46 11.88 2.66 -5.38
N TYR A 47 11.26 3.82 -5.54
CA TYR A 47 10.90 4.37 -6.84
C TYR A 47 11.43 5.79 -6.95
N SER A 48 11.96 6.11 -8.13
CA SER A 48 12.54 7.41 -8.46
C SER A 48 11.98 7.93 -9.76
N PHE A 49 11.54 9.18 -9.76
CA PHE A 49 11.01 9.86 -10.94
C PHE A 49 11.63 11.23 -11.10
N THR A 50 11.87 11.68 -12.33
CA THR A 50 12.35 13.05 -12.59
C THR A 50 11.23 14.09 -12.57
N ASN A 51 9.97 13.65 -12.57
CA ASN A 51 8.79 14.52 -12.59
C ASN A 51 7.89 14.25 -11.36
N LEU A 52 7.54 15.31 -10.64
CA LEU A 52 6.73 15.24 -9.42
C LEU A 52 5.33 14.68 -9.68
N ALA A 53 4.61 15.21 -10.68
CA ALA A 53 3.25 14.76 -11.00
C ALA A 53 3.22 13.26 -11.35
N ARG A 54 4.27 12.77 -12.05
CA ARG A 54 4.42 11.34 -12.33
C ARG A 54 4.67 10.53 -11.06
N ALA A 55 5.49 11.03 -10.14
CA ALA A 55 5.73 10.38 -8.85
C ALA A 55 4.44 10.29 -8.02
N GLU A 56 3.66 11.37 -7.95
CA GLU A 56 2.37 11.41 -7.24
C GLU A 56 1.36 10.45 -7.83
N TYR A 57 1.22 10.47 -9.16
CA TYR A 57 0.33 9.57 -9.88
C TYR A 57 0.67 8.10 -9.64
N MET A 58 1.96 7.75 -9.77
CA MET A 58 2.44 6.38 -9.56
C MET A 58 2.27 5.94 -8.12
N ARG A 59 2.58 6.81 -7.15
CA ARG A 59 2.37 6.52 -5.73
C ARG A 59 0.90 6.19 -5.45
N ARG A 60 -0.04 6.96 -5.98
CA ARG A 60 -1.47 6.69 -5.82
C ARG A 60 -1.87 5.34 -6.41
N ILE A 61 -1.48 5.07 -7.66
CA ILE A 61 -1.79 3.79 -8.33
C ILE A 61 -1.26 2.60 -7.53
N MET A 62 -0.04 2.68 -7.03
CA MET A 62 0.56 1.56 -6.32
C MET A 62 -0.10 1.33 -4.96
N ILE A 63 -0.50 2.40 -4.25
CA ILE A 63 -1.32 2.28 -3.03
C ILE A 63 -2.66 1.60 -3.35
N ASP A 64 -3.32 1.99 -4.44
CA ASP A 64 -4.61 1.37 -4.85
C ASP A 64 -4.44 -0.12 -5.14
N HIS A 65 -3.36 -0.52 -5.83
CA HIS A 65 -3.05 -1.93 -6.10
C HIS A 65 -2.76 -2.70 -4.81
N LEU A 66 -2.02 -2.08 -3.88
CA LEU A 66 -1.73 -2.68 -2.58
C LEU A 66 -3.00 -2.88 -1.76
N GLU A 67 -3.91 -1.92 -1.77
CA GLU A 67 -5.23 -2.04 -1.12
C GLU A 67 -6.03 -3.21 -1.70
N GLN A 68 -6.05 -3.36 -3.03
CA GLN A 68 -6.72 -4.49 -3.69
C GLN A 68 -6.08 -5.84 -3.33
N LYS A 69 -4.74 -5.90 -3.25
CA LYS A 69 -4.00 -7.09 -2.83
C LYS A 69 -4.40 -7.50 -1.42
N ILE A 70 -4.39 -6.57 -0.46
CA ILE A 70 -4.78 -6.81 0.94
C ILE A 70 -6.23 -7.32 1.01
N LYS A 71 -7.17 -6.68 0.31
CA LYS A 71 -8.58 -7.12 0.26
C LYS A 71 -8.73 -8.55 -0.26
N LYS A 72 -7.95 -8.93 -1.28
CA LYS A 72 -7.98 -10.27 -1.86
C LYS A 72 -7.41 -11.30 -0.88
N GLU A 73 -6.30 -10.99 -0.23
CA GLU A 73 -5.66 -11.87 0.75
C GLU A 73 -6.54 -12.08 1.99
N SER A 74 -7.21 -11.04 2.49
CA SER A 74 -8.17 -11.16 3.59
C SER A 74 -9.31 -12.13 3.26
N LYS A 75 -9.94 -12.00 2.09
CA LYS A 75 -11.04 -12.89 1.64
C LYS A 75 -10.60 -14.35 1.49
N ILE A 76 -9.39 -14.59 0.95
CA ILE A 76 -8.83 -15.95 0.85
C ILE A 76 -8.61 -16.55 2.25
N SER A 77 -8.23 -15.72 3.21
CA SER A 77 -7.96 -16.16 4.58
C SER A 77 -9.23 -16.55 5.35
N GLU A 78 -10.37 -15.90 5.08
CA GLU A 78 -11.69 -16.26 5.61
C GLU A 78 -12.17 -17.61 5.03
N ASN A 79 -12.06 -17.81 3.71
CA ASN A 79 -12.49 -19.04 3.04
C ASN A 79 -11.68 -20.30 3.39
N LYS A 80 -10.50 -20.17 4.00
CA LYS A 80 -9.68 -21.30 4.47
C LYS A 80 -9.99 -21.74 5.90
N VAL A 81 -10.77 -20.96 6.64
CA VAL A 81 -11.13 -21.23 8.05
C VAL A 81 -12.51 -21.89 8.16
N ASN A 82 -13.29 -21.87 7.09
CA ASN A 82 -14.52 -22.66 6.91
C ASN A 82 -14.23 -23.95 6.16
#